data_AF-A0A9P3PWU1-F1
#
_entry.id   AF-A0A9P3PWU1-F1
#
_cell.length_a   1.000
_cell.length_b   1.000
_cell.length_c   1.000
_cell.angle_alpha   90.00
_cell.angle_beta   90.00
_cell.angle_gamma   90.00
#
_symmetry.space_group_name_H-M   'P 1'
#
loop_
_entity.id
_entity.type
_entity.pdbx_description
1 polymer ?
#
loop_
_entity_poly.entity_id
_entity_poly.type
_entity_poly.pdbx_seq_one_letter_code
_entity_poly.pdbx_strand_id
1 'polypeptide(L)'
;MKKSSPFSKRWWNAELSQLQSLWSRASNEVHKFGYIHDHPAHAELAQMTWVMADKIRQSKLDHWIDWLENIDARQIYTANKYVVNEPTNFSCDRIPNLKTKVDGVDKIATTNVEKAETLAESIFPPPPLAPSPTPVTGTLIPYLGSNSSPEHASVRLSAS
;
A
#
# COMPACT_ATOMS: atom_id res chain seq x y z
N MET A 1 27.67 31.07 1.55
CA MET A 1 26.94 29.78 1.50
C MET A 1 25.44 30.07 1.43
N LYS A 2 24.70 29.50 0.46
CA LYS A 2 23.24 29.64 0.41
C LYS A 2 22.61 28.85 1.56
N LYS A 3 21.73 29.47 2.34
CA LYS A 3 20.96 28.77 3.39
C LYS A 3 20.03 27.77 2.70
N SER A 4 20.04 26.51 3.14
CA SER A 4 19.13 25.49 2.64
C SER A 4 17.67 25.93 2.86
N SER A 5 16.79 25.63 1.89
CA SER A 5 15.35 25.88 2.04
C SER A 5 14.84 25.23 3.34
N PRO A 6 13.89 25.86 4.06
CA PRO A 6 13.27 25.28 5.26
C PRO A 6 12.68 23.87 5.03
N PHE A 7 12.25 23.59 3.79
CA PHE A 7 11.66 22.31 3.40
C PHE A 7 12.70 21.28 2.94
N SER A 8 13.97 21.67 2.84
CA SER A 8 15.04 20.76 2.46
C SER A 8 15.57 19.99 3.68
N LYS A 9 15.91 18.73 3.47
CA LYS A 9 16.49 17.86 4.50
C LYS A 9 17.92 18.34 4.77
N ARG A 10 18.19 18.77 6.00
CA ARG A 10 19.50 19.33 6.40
C ARG A 10 20.65 18.31 6.35
N TRP A 11 20.35 17.04 6.58
CA TRP A 11 21.29 15.92 6.48
C TRP A 11 21.51 15.41 5.04
N TRP A 12 20.84 16.01 4.04
CA TRP A 12 20.99 15.59 2.64
C TRP A 12 22.21 16.26 2.00
N ASN A 13 23.17 15.46 1.56
CA ASN A 13 24.42 15.92 0.98
C ASN A 13 24.54 15.56 -0.52
N ALA A 14 25.57 16.08 -1.18
CA ALA A 14 25.80 15.83 -2.61
C ALA A 14 26.08 14.35 -2.92
N GLU A 15 26.73 13.61 -2.02
CA GLU A 15 26.99 12.18 -2.17
C GLU A 15 25.68 11.38 -2.21
N LEU A 16 24.74 11.69 -1.32
CA LEU A 16 23.40 11.08 -1.32
C LEU A 16 22.62 11.39 -2.60
N SER A 17 22.75 12.59 -3.18
CA SER A 17 22.15 12.91 -4.48
C SER A 17 22.74 12.07 -5.62
N GLN A 18 24.05 11.84 -5.60
CA GLN A 18 24.72 10.99 -6.58
C GLN A 18 24.27 9.53 -6.42
N LEU A 19 24.26 9.02 -5.19
CA LEU A 19 23.84 7.66 -4.87
C LEU A 19 22.35 7.45 -5.18
N GLN A 20 21.49 8.45 -4.93
CA GLN A 20 20.10 8.44 -5.35
C GLN A 20 19.98 8.32 -6.87
N SER A 21 20.82 9.03 -7.64
CA SER A 21 20.80 8.95 -9.10
C SER A 21 21.20 7.55 -9.60
N LEU A 22 22.20 6.93 -8.95
CA LEU A 22 22.61 5.55 -9.25
C LEU A 22 21.51 4.56 -8.89
N TRP A 23 20.92 4.70 -7.71
CA TRP A 23 19.80 3.87 -7.26
C TRP A 23 18.60 3.98 -8.20
N SER A 24 18.24 5.20 -8.64
CA SER A 24 17.17 5.42 -9.63
C SER A 24 17.47 4.75 -10.97
N ARG A 25 18.74 4.76 -11.41
CA ARG A 25 19.15 4.03 -12.62
C ARG A 25 18.95 2.52 -12.45
N ALA A 26 19.46 1.92 -11.38
CA ALA A 26 19.28 0.50 -11.10
C ALA A 26 17.79 0.12 -10.96
N SER A 27 16.99 0.98 -10.32
CA SER A 27 15.54 0.79 -10.21
C SER A 27 14.84 0.82 -11.56
N ASN A 28 15.26 1.70 -12.47
CA ASN A 28 14.71 1.75 -13.82
C ASN A 28 15.08 0.50 -14.62
N GLU A 29 16.28 -0.04 -14.45
CA GLU A 29 16.68 -1.32 -15.09
C GLU A 29 15.83 -2.49 -14.57
N VAL A 30 15.57 -2.57 -13.26
CA VAL A 30 14.63 -3.55 -12.70
C VAL A 30 13.23 -3.37 -13.26
N HIS A 31 12.75 -2.13 -13.43
CA HIS A 31 11.45 -1.90 -14.02
C HIS A 31 11.37 -2.40 -15.47
N LYS A 32 12.42 -2.20 -16.26
CA LYS A 32 12.50 -2.68 -17.66
C LYS A 32 12.53 -4.20 -17.75
N PHE A 33 13.29 -4.86 -16.86
CA PHE A 33 13.54 -6.31 -16.92
C PHE A 33 12.78 -7.12 -15.87
N GLY A 34 11.80 -6.53 -15.18
CA GLY A 34 11.14 -7.14 -14.02
C GLY A 34 10.34 -8.41 -14.30
N TYR A 35 10.10 -8.75 -15.57
CA TYR A 35 9.52 -10.03 -15.98
C TYR A 35 10.54 -11.17 -16.00
N ILE A 36 11.85 -10.87 -16.00
CA ILE A 36 12.94 -11.85 -15.94
C ILE A 36 13.42 -11.95 -14.50
N HIS A 37 12.96 -12.99 -13.79
CA HIS A 37 13.26 -13.17 -12.37
C HIS A 37 14.77 -13.20 -12.05
N ASP A 38 15.57 -13.86 -12.89
CA ASP A 38 17.01 -14.05 -12.64
C ASP A 38 17.89 -12.97 -13.30
N HIS A 39 17.31 -11.81 -13.64
CA HIS A 39 18.07 -10.72 -14.24
C HIS A 39 19.01 -10.05 -13.21
N PRO A 40 20.28 -9.77 -13.56
CA PRO A 40 21.25 -9.19 -12.63
C PRO A 40 20.84 -7.82 -12.05
N ALA A 41 19.94 -7.09 -12.71
CA ALA A 41 19.42 -5.81 -12.22
C ALA A 41 18.76 -5.93 -10.83
N HIS A 42 18.12 -7.07 -10.52
CA HIS A 42 17.52 -7.28 -9.19
C HIS A 42 18.59 -7.32 -8.10
N ALA A 43 19.70 -8.02 -8.36
CA ALA A 43 20.82 -8.10 -7.44
C ALA A 43 21.54 -6.75 -7.29
N GLU A 44 21.68 -6.00 -8.38
CA GLU A 44 22.25 -4.64 -8.39
C GLU A 44 21.39 -3.68 -7.55
N LEU A 45 20.06 -3.68 -7.75
CA LEU A 45 19.14 -2.83 -6.99
C LEU A 45 19.17 -3.18 -5.49
N ALA A 46 19.22 -4.47 -5.15
CA ALA A 46 19.32 -4.91 -3.75
C ALA A 46 20.60 -4.36 -3.09
N GLN A 47 21.75 -4.47 -3.77
CA GLN A 47 23.01 -3.91 -3.31
C GLN A 47 22.93 -2.38 -3.16
N MET A 48 22.46 -1.67 -4.19
CA MET A 48 22.33 -0.20 -4.14
C MET A 48 21.37 0.27 -3.05
N THR A 49 20.31 -0.50 -2.78
CA THR A 49 19.36 -0.21 -1.70
C THR A 49 20.03 -0.33 -0.33
N TRP A 50 20.82 -1.38 -0.12
CA TRP A 50 21.60 -1.54 1.11
C TRP A 50 22.60 -0.39 1.29
N VAL A 51 23.40 -0.08 0.26
CA VAL A 51 24.39 1.02 0.29
C VAL A 51 23.72 2.37 0.55
N MET A 52 22.59 2.66 -0.12
CA MET A 52 21.84 3.90 0.08
C MET A 52 21.27 3.99 1.50
N ALA A 53 20.69 2.90 2.02
CA ALA A 53 20.17 2.87 3.38
C ALA A 53 21.28 3.10 4.42
N ASP A 54 22.45 2.48 4.21
CA ASP A 54 23.61 2.67 5.06
C ASP A 54 24.12 4.12 5.05
N LYS A 55 24.28 4.70 3.86
CA LYS A 55 24.73 6.08 3.70
C LYS A 55 23.75 7.10 4.25
N ILE A 56 22.44 6.85 4.14
CA ILE A 56 21.41 7.66 4.79
C ILE A 56 21.56 7.62 6.31
N ARG A 57 21.81 6.44 6.89
CA ARG A 57 21.99 6.29 8.34
C ARG A 57 23.21 7.06 8.83
N GLN A 58 24.34 6.91 8.13
CA GLN A 58 25.58 7.65 8.40
C GLN A 58 25.35 9.15 8.29
N SER A 59 24.81 9.64 7.18
CA SER A 59 24.62 11.09 6.97
C SER A 59 23.68 11.73 8.00
N LYS A 60 22.68 11.00 8.48
CA LYS A 60 21.81 11.45 9.58
C LYS A 60 22.57 11.51 10.91
N LEU A 61 23.38 10.49 11.20
CA LEU A 61 24.19 10.43 12.41
C LEU A 61 25.24 11.55 12.42
N ASP A 62 25.98 11.70 11.32
CA ASP A 62 26.99 12.74 11.16
C ASP A 62 26.37 14.13 11.33
N HIS A 63 25.22 14.37 10.69
CA HIS A 63 24.50 15.62 10.86
C HIS A 63 24.01 15.83 12.30
N TRP A 64 23.57 14.77 12.99
CA TRP A 64 23.15 14.86 14.38
C TRP A 64 24.31 15.21 15.30
N ILE A 65 25.47 14.58 15.11
CA ILE A 65 26.70 14.84 15.86
C ILE A 65 27.18 16.28 15.59
N ASP A 66 27.33 16.66 14.33
CA ASP A 66 27.73 18.02 13.92
C ASP A 66 26.78 19.09 14.49
N TRP A 67 25.47 18.82 14.46
CA TRP A 67 24.51 19.71 15.08
C TRP A 67 24.72 19.84 16.58
N LEU A 68 24.90 18.72 17.30
CA LEU A 68 25.15 18.70 18.75
C LEU A 68 26.45 19.40 19.15
N GLU A 69 27.50 19.32 18.34
CA GLU A 69 28.77 20.01 18.58
C GLU A 69 28.64 21.54 18.44
N ASN A 70 27.67 22.00 17.65
CA ASN A 70 27.48 23.41 17.31
C ASN A 70 26.23 24.06 17.95
N ILE A 71 25.56 23.40 18.91
CA ILE A 71 24.34 23.98 19.53
C ILE A 71 24.64 25.10 20.52
N ASP A 72 23.78 26.13 20.49
CA ASP A 72 23.75 27.18 21.50
C ASP A 72 22.97 26.76 22.75
N ALA A 73 23.16 27.49 23.86
CA ALA A 73 22.42 27.28 25.13
C ALA A 73 20.89 27.22 24.96
N ARG A 74 20.33 27.96 23.98
CA ARG A 74 18.89 27.94 23.66
C ARG A 74 18.43 26.64 23.01
N GLN A 75 19.32 25.98 22.27
CA GLN A 75 19.03 24.75 21.52
C GLN A 75 19.24 23.48 22.36
N ILE A 76 19.90 23.57 23.51
CA ILE A 76 20.08 22.45 24.47
C ILE A 76 18.72 21.84 24.86
N TYR A 77 17.71 22.65 25.15
CA TYR A 77 16.37 22.17 25.47
C TYR A 77 15.69 21.48 24.28
N THR A 78 15.98 21.93 23.05
CA THR A 78 15.51 21.27 21.82
C THR A 78 16.18 19.92 21.64
N ALA A 79 17.49 19.80 21.89
CA ALA A 79 18.22 18.55 21.82
C ALA A 79 17.67 17.53 22.84
N ASN A 80 17.50 17.96 24.11
CA ASN A 80 16.91 17.13 25.15
C ASN A 80 15.49 16.66 24.76
N LYS A 81 14.67 17.56 24.20
CA LYS A 81 13.35 17.21 23.68
C LYS A 81 13.39 16.11 22.61
N TYR A 82 14.40 16.08 21.74
CA TYR A 82 14.53 15.03 20.73
C TYR A 82 15.04 13.70 21.27
N VAL A 83 15.76 13.70 22.39
CA VAL A 83 16.22 12.48 23.06
C VAL A 83 15.09 11.85 23.89
N VAL A 84 14.35 12.68 24.64
CA VAL A 84 13.26 12.22 25.52
C VAL A 84 12.03 11.77 24.73
N ASN A 85 11.70 12.47 23.64
CA ASN A 85 10.68 12.00 22.73
C ASN A 85 11.33 10.95 21.83
N GLU A 86 11.32 9.68 22.25
CA GLU A 86 11.69 8.58 21.38
C GLU A 86 10.98 8.74 20.03
N PRO A 87 11.61 8.37 18.89
CA PRO A 87 10.95 8.30 17.61
C PRO A 87 9.86 7.23 17.71
N THR A 88 8.68 7.66 18.13
CA THR A 88 7.46 6.85 18.17
C THR A 88 7.32 6.22 16.79
N ASN A 89 7.13 4.91 16.73
CA ASN A 89 6.85 4.24 15.47
C ASN A 89 5.53 4.82 14.99
N PHE A 90 5.65 5.82 14.12
CA PHE A 90 4.60 6.74 13.75
C PHE A 90 3.40 6.07 13.10
N SER A 91 3.58 4.83 12.65
CA SER A 91 2.54 3.94 12.14
C SER A 91 1.95 3.01 13.21
N CYS A 92 2.68 2.59 14.24
CA CYS A 92 2.19 1.60 15.22
C CYS A 92 1.48 2.27 16.40
N ASP A 93 2.09 3.30 16.98
CA ASP A 93 1.60 3.89 18.24
C ASP A 93 0.42 4.86 18.03
N ARG A 94 0.15 5.22 16.76
CA ARG A 94 -0.92 6.17 16.38
C ARG A 94 -2.16 5.52 15.79
N ILE A 95 -2.18 4.20 15.63
CA ILE A 95 -3.41 3.51 15.19
C ILE A 95 -4.34 3.42 16.40
N PRO A 96 -5.51 4.09 16.38
CA PRO A 96 -6.45 4.02 17.48
C PRO A 96 -6.91 2.58 17.74
N ASN A 97 -7.29 2.31 18.98
CA ASN A 97 -7.91 1.03 19.32
C ASN A 97 -9.27 0.91 18.61
N LEU A 98 -9.53 -0.23 17.99
CA LEU A 98 -10.81 -0.47 17.31
C LEU A 98 -11.81 -1.06 18.29
N LYS A 99 -13.06 -0.62 18.21
CA LYS A 99 -14.17 -1.17 19.00
C LYS A 99 -15.09 -1.93 18.08
N THR A 100 -15.41 -3.17 18.43
CA THR A 100 -16.43 -3.97 17.74
C THR A 100 -17.42 -4.55 18.72
N LYS A 101 -18.62 -4.80 18.21
CA LYS A 101 -19.69 -5.49 18.92
C LYS A 101 -19.87 -6.86 18.32
N VAL A 102 -19.54 -7.89 19.08
CA VAL A 102 -19.83 -9.28 18.73
C VAL A 102 -20.84 -9.75 19.77
N ASP A 103 -22.02 -10.18 19.32
CA ASP A 103 -23.10 -10.67 20.19
C ASP A 103 -23.50 -9.72 21.33
N GLY A 104 -23.41 -8.41 21.08
CA GLY A 104 -23.75 -7.36 22.05
C GLY A 104 -22.66 -7.05 23.09
N VAL A 105 -21.53 -7.75 23.06
CA VAL A 105 -20.37 -7.48 23.93
C VAL A 105 -19.37 -6.58 23.20
N ASP A 106 -18.93 -5.52 23.88
CA ASP A 106 -17.90 -4.62 23.38
C ASP A 106 -16.52 -5.30 23.48
N LYS A 107 -15.86 -5.49 22.33
CA LYS A 107 -14.47 -5.95 22.21
C LYS A 107 -13.59 -4.79 21.75
N ILE A 108 -12.43 -4.64 22.36
CA ILE A 108 -11.44 -3.62 21.99
C ILE A 108 -10.20 -4.31 21.42
N ALA A 109 -9.90 -4.04 20.15
CA ALA A 109 -8.67 -4.48 19.50
C ALA A 109 -7.55 -3.46 19.77
N THR A 110 -6.51 -3.90 20.47
CA THR A 110 -5.38 -3.07 20.89
C THR A 110 -4.11 -3.40 20.12
N THR A 111 -3.93 -4.67 19.72
CA THR A 111 -2.78 -5.10 18.93
C THR A 111 -3.03 -4.94 17.43
N ASN A 112 -1.96 -4.80 16.63
CA ASN A 112 -2.12 -4.65 15.18
C ASN A 112 -2.75 -5.88 14.52
N VAL A 113 -2.50 -7.07 15.06
CA VAL A 113 -3.09 -8.34 14.59
C VAL A 113 -4.60 -8.31 14.81
N GLU A 114 -5.04 -8.02 16.05
CA GLU A 114 -6.46 -7.90 16.37
C GLU A 114 -7.16 -6.85 15.52
N LYS A 115 -6.51 -5.70 15.29
CA LYS A 115 -7.07 -4.63 14.45
C LYS A 115 -7.22 -5.07 12.99
N ALA A 116 -6.23 -5.79 12.45
CA ALA A 116 -6.27 -6.29 11.07
C ALA A 116 -7.40 -7.31 10.88
N GLU A 117 -7.54 -8.25 11.81
CA GLU A 117 -8.63 -9.25 11.80
C GLU A 117 -10.00 -8.57 11.89
N THR A 118 -10.14 -7.65 12.84
CA THR A 118 -11.38 -6.89 13.05
C THR A 118 -11.81 -6.12 11.80
N LEU A 119 -10.87 -5.49 11.10
CA LEU A 119 -11.13 -4.79 9.85
C LEU A 119 -11.48 -5.76 8.71
N ALA A 120 -10.78 -6.90 8.61
CA ALA A 120 -11.05 -7.90 7.59
C ALA A 120 -12.49 -8.44 7.70
N GLU A 121 -12.93 -8.79 8.91
CA GLU A 121 -14.30 -9.24 9.17
C GLU A 121 -15.35 -8.17 8.83
N SER A 122 -15.06 -6.90 9.14
CA SER A 122 -15.99 -5.79 8.88
C SER A 122 -16.09 -5.42 7.40
N ILE A 123 -14.98 -5.48 6.66
CA ILE A 123 -14.92 -5.07 5.25
C ILE A 123 -15.41 -6.21 4.34
N PHE A 124 -15.18 -7.47 4.74
CA PHE A 124 -15.51 -8.66 3.97
C PHE A 124 -16.51 -9.55 4.74
N PRO A 125 -17.79 -9.14 4.84
CA PRO A 125 -18.80 -9.98 5.47
C PRO A 125 -19.01 -11.29 4.69
N PRO A 126 -19.40 -12.38 5.36
CA PRO A 126 -19.68 -13.64 4.68
C PRO A 126 -20.84 -13.48 3.68
N PRO A 127 -20.80 -14.20 2.54
CA PRO A 127 -21.85 -14.13 1.54
C PRO A 127 -23.19 -14.60 2.15
N PRO A 128 -24.33 -14.00 1.75
CA PRO A 128 -25.63 -14.38 2.27
C PRO A 128 -25.94 -15.84 1.89
N LEU A 129 -26.56 -16.58 2.82
CA LEU A 129 -27.01 -17.94 2.57
C LEU A 129 -28.03 -17.94 1.43
N ALA A 130 -27.67 -18.52 0.28
CA ALA A 130 -28.58 -18.60 -0.86
C ALA A 130 -29.87 -19.35 -0.46
N PRO A 131 -31.06 -18.89 -0.88
CA PRO A 131 -32.29 -19.63 -0.62
C PRO A 131 -32.23 -20.97 -1.33
N SER A 132 -32.48 -22.06 -0.60
CA SER A 132 -32.61 -23.39 -1.21
C SER A 132 -33.72 -23.34 -2.27
N PRO A 133 -33.53 -23.90 -3.48
CA PRO A 133 -34.61 -23.95 -4.46
C PRO A 133 -35.77 -24.75 -3.89
N THR A 134 -36.88 -24.08 -3.59
CA THR A 134 -38.14 -24.74 -3.28
C THR A 134 -38.64 -25.44 -4.55
N PRO A 135 -39.02 -26.73 -4.50
CA PRO A 135 -39.56 -27.42 -5.66
C PRO A 135 -40.93 -26.79 -6.00
N VAL A 136 -40.98 -26.13 -7.15
CA VAL A 136 -42.20 -25.50 -7.67
C VAL A 136 -43.12 -26.61 -8.16
N THR A 137 -44.16 -26.95 -7.40
CA THR A 137 -45.25 -27.83 -7.83
C THR A 137 -45.92 -27.21 -9.05
N GLY A 138 -45.76 -27.86 -10.20
CA GLY A 138 -46.26 -27.39 -11.48
C GLY A 138 -47.78 -27.36 -11.55
N THR A 139 -48.35 -26.17 -11.69
CA THR A 139 -49.73 -25.98 -12.17
C THR A 139 -49.66 -25.61 -13.65
N LEU A 140 -50.04 -26.56 -14.51
CA LEU A 140 -50.23 -26.38 -15.94
C LEU A 140 -51.29 -25.30 -16.21
N ILE A 141 -50.94 -24.25 -16.95
CA ILE A 141 -51.90 -23.34 -17.58
C ILE A 141 -52.00 -23.72 -19.08
N PRO A 142 -53.20 -23.97 -19.63
CA PRO A 142 -53.36 -24.36 -21.02
C PRO A 142 -53.18 -23.17 -21.98
N TYR A 143 -52.52 -23.46 -23.10
CA TYR A 143 -52.18 -22.54 -24.19
C TYR A 143 -53.43 -22.12 -24.97
N LEU A 144 -53.77 -20.82 -24.93
CA LEU A 144 -54.72 -20.21 -25.86
C LEU A 144 -53.95 -19.51 -26.96
N GLY A 145 -54.03 -20.09 -28.17
CA GLY A 145 -53.39 -19.56 -29.36
C GLY A 145 -54.02 -18.27 -29.87
N SER A 146 -53.26 -17.54 -30.67
CA SER A 146 -53.78 -16.56 -31.63
C SER A 146 -52.74 -16.39 -32.74
N ASN A 147 -53.13 -16.82 -33.94
CA ASN A 147 -52.41 -16.76 -35.20
C ASN A 147 -51.96 -15.34 -35.56
N SER A 148 -50.87 -15.23 -36.34
CA SER A 148 -50.78 -14.38 -37.56
C SER A 148 -49.38 -14.49 -38.19
N SER A 149 -49.26 -15.30 -39.25
CA SER A 149 -48.30 -15.11 -40.36
C SER A 149 -48.83 -13.97 -41.27
N PRO A 150 -48.06 -13.35 -42.21
CA PRO A 150 -47.15 -14.05 -43.14
C PRO A 150 -45.87 -13.30 -43.58
N GLU A 151 -44.99 -14.11 -44.18
CA GLU A 151 -44.14 -13.86 -45.37
C GLU A 151 -43.54 -12.47 -45.63
N HIS A 152 -42.20 -12.42 -45.69
CA HIS A 152 -41.49 -11.76 -46.80
C HIS A 152 -40.19 -12.51 -47.15
N ALA A 153 -40.26 -13.18 -48.31
CA ALA A 153 -39.26 -13.36 -49.38
C ALA A 153 -37.75 -13.47 -49.08
N SER A 154 -37.24 -14.68 -49.31
CA SER A 154 -36.20 -15.07 -50.30
C SER A 154 -35.19 -14.03 -50.82
N VAL A 155 -33.90 -14.40 -50.88
CA VAL A 155 -33.19 -14.85 -52.12
C VAL A 155 -31.69 -15.12 -51.85
N ARG A 156 -31.30 -16.39 -52.15
CA ARG A 156 -30.05 -16.99 -52.70
C ARG A 156 -28.69 -16.26 -52.62
N LEU A 157 -27.62 -17.03 -52.33
CA LEU A 157 -26.59 -17.40 -53.32
C LEU A 157 -25.65 -18.53 -52.83
N SER A 158 -25.40 -19.48 -53.72
CA SER A 158 -24.63 -20.72 -53.57
C SER A 158 -23.14 -20.51 -53.85
N ALA A 159 -22.26 -21.36 -53.31
CA ALA A 159 -20.95 -21.67 -53.89
C ALA A 159 -20.46 -23.05 -53.44
N SER A 160 -20.49 -24.02 -54.36
CA SER A 160 -19.53 -25.12 -54.53
C SER A 160 -19.67 -25.63 -55.95
#